data_AF-A0A149VLZ9-F1
#
_entry.id   AF-A0A149VLZ9-F1
#
_cell.length_a   1.000
_cell.length_b   1.000
_cell.length_c   1.000
_cell.angle_alpha   90.00
_cell.angle_beta   90.00
_cell.angle_gamma   90.00
#
_symmetry.space_group_name_H-M   'P 1'
#
loop_
_entity.id
_entity.type
_entity.pdbx_description
1 polymer ?
#
loop_
_entity_poly.entity_id
_entity_poly.type
_entity_poly.pdbx_seq_one_letter_code
_entity_poly.pdbx_strand_id
1 'polypeptide(L)'
;MTIRTTHTYEYQYSLLFGDAGYLWLLLHLFSISKNQYYLQLANVTAKKLIENYDTLEEIDFALGKSGVLLPLIKYYQFTNDNTLKTFIHNSIWGNLSLFPTKRYSQRKHFRL
;
A
#
# COMPACT_ATOMS: atom_id res chain seq x y z
N MET A 1 16.86 -7.31 -27.09
CA MET A 1 16.94 -6.64 -25.78
C MET A 1 15.51 -6.42 -25.30
N THR A 2 15.00 -7.32 -24.47
CA THR A 2 13.61 -7.28 -24.00
C THR A 2 13.60 -6.50 -22.69
N ILE A 3 13.21 -5.23 -22.73
CA ILE A 3 13.02 -4.44 -21.52
C ILE A 3 11.76 -5.00 -20.85
N ARG A 4 11.94 -5.73 -19.74
CA ARG A 4 10.82 -6.16 -18.90
C ARG A 4 10.17 -4.89 -18.32
N THR A 5 8.95 -4.60 -18.73
CA THR A 5 8.12 -3.49 -18.25
C THR A 5 7.49 -3.79 -16.87
N THR A 6 8.20 -4.50 -16.00
CA THR A 6 7.67 -4.98 -14.72
C THR A 6 7.49 -3.86 -13.70
N HIS A 7 8.34 -2.83 -13.72
CA HIS A 7 8.28 -1.75 -12.73
C HIS A 7 7.13 -0.75 -12.98
N THR A 8 6.57 -0.68 -14.19
CA THR A 8 5.55 0.34 -14.52
C THR A 8 4.31 0.27 -13.61
N TYR A 9 3.92 -0.94 -13.18
CA TYR A 9 2.77 -1.14 -12.29
C TYR A 9 3.09 -0.76 -10.83
N GLU A 10 4.30 -1.06 -10.35
CA GLU A 10 4.76 -0.71 -9.00
C GLU A 10 4.81 0.82 -8.80
N TYR A 11 5.31 1.53 -9.81
CA TYR A 11 5.32 3.00 -9.78
C TYR A 11 3.90 3.58 -9.83
N GLN A 12 2.99 2.98 -10.60
CA GLN A 12 1.61 3.46 -10.72
C GLN A 12 0.87 3.43 -9.37
N TYR A 13 1.08 2.39 -8.56
CA TYR A 13 0.43 2.26 -7.26
C TYR A 13 1.28 2.75 -6.09
N SER A 14 2.47 3.30 -6.37
CA SER A 14 3.42 3.73 -5.35
C SER A 14 2.88 4.81 -4.40
N LEU A 15 3.39 4.80 -3.18
CA LEU A 15 3.12 5.84 -2.18
C LEU A 15 3.80 7.17 -2.54
N LEU A 16 4.99 7.12 -3.16
CA LEU A 16 5.76 8.33 -3.44
C LEU A 16 5.37 9.02 -4.75
N PHE A 17 4.94 8.26 -5.76
CA PHE A 17 4.75 8.77 -7.13
C PHE A 17 3.40 8.40 -7.75
N GLY A 18 2.56 7.64 -7.05
CA GLY A 18 1.39 6.97 -7.63
C GLY A 18 0.09 7.16 -6.86
N ASP A 19 -0.87 6.29 -7.17
CA ASP A 19 -2.25 6.35 -6.68
C ASP A 19 -2.35 6.29 -5.15
N ALA A 20 -1.44 5.58 -4.47
CA ALA A 20 -1.42 5.49 -3.01
C ALA A 20 -1.04 6.84 -2.36
N GLY A 21 -0.03 7.52 -2.90
CA GLY A 21 0.32 8.88 -2.49
C GLY A 21 -0.81 9.87 -2.76
N TYR A 22 -1.44 9.75 -3.92
CA TYR A 22 -2.57 10.58 -4.29
C TYR A 22 -3.77 10.38 -3.35
N LEU A 23 -4.12 9.13 -3.01
CA LEU A 23 -5.14 8.83 -2.01
C LEU A 23 -4.81 9.47 -0.64
N TRP A 24 -3.56 9.37 -0.20
CA TRP A 24 -3.14 9.98 1.08
C TRP A 24 -3.37 11.49 1.10
N LEU A 25 -3.05 12.17 -0.01
CA LEU A 25 -3.27 13.61 -0.20
C LEU A 25 -4.75 13.96 -0.18
N LEU A 26 -5.60 13.24 -0.94
CA LEU A 26 -7.04 13.48 -0.98
C LEU A 26 -7.67 13.35 0.40
N LEU A 27 -7.31 12.31 1.15
CA LEU A 27 -7.80 12.10 2.51
C LEU A 27 -7.30 13.19 3.47
N HIS A 28 -6.08 13.69 3.28
CA HIS A 28 -5.58 14.81 4.05
C HIS A 28 -6.37 16.09 3.76
N LEU A 29 -6.58 16.44 2.49
CA LEU A 29 -7.38 17.59 2.07
C LEU A 29 -8.83 17.48 2.57
N PHE A 30 -9.45 16.30 2.48
CA PHE A 30 -10.75 16.05 3.07
C PHE A 30 -10.74 16.27 4.59
N SER A 31 -9.72 15.77 5.29
CA SER A 31 -9.64 15.87 6.75
C SER A 31 -9.62 17.31 7.25
N ILE A 32 -8.96 18.23 6.52
CA ILE A 32 -8.83 19.64 6.89
C ILE A 32 -9.97 20.52 6.36
N SER A 33 -10.47 20.23 5.15
CA SER A 33 -11.47 21.09 4.48
C SER A 33 -12.92 20.62 4.67
N LYS A 34 -13.12 19.33 4.97
CA LYS A 34 -14.42 18.63 4.93
C LYS A 34 -15.14 18.70 3.57
N ASN A 35 -14.44 19.07 2.49
CA ASN A 35 -15.03 19.13 1.16
C ASN A 35 -15.23 17.71 0.59
N GLN A 36 -16.50 17.36 0.36
CA GLN A 36 -16.92 16.04 -0.12
C GLN A 36 -16.35 15.66 -1.49
N TYR A 37 -15.98 16.65 -2.31
CA TYR A 37 -15.30 16.41 -3.58
C TYR A 37 -14.02 15.57 -3.41
N TYR A 38 -13.22 15.86 -2.37
CA TYR A 38 -12.00 15.09 -2.11
C TYR A 38 -12.30 13.67 -1.63
N LEU A 39 -13.37 13.48 -0.86
CA LEU A 39 -13.80 12.14 -0.44
C LEU A 39 -14.31 11.32 -1.64
N GLN A 40 -15.05 11.93 -2.57
CA GLN A 40 -15.50 11.25 -3.79
C GLN A 40 -14.32 10.75 -4.64
N LEU A 41 -13.30 11.60 -4.84
CA LEU A 41 -12.08 11.19 -5.54
C LEU A 41 -11.30 10.11 -4.77
N ALA A 42 -11.27 10.21 -3.44
CA ALA A 42 -10.63 9.20 -2.59
C ALA A 42 -11.32 7.84 -2.73
N ASN A 43 -12.66 7.79 -2.80
CA ASN A 43 -13.43 6.55 -2.97
C ASN A 43 -13.06 5.84 -4.29
N VAL A 44 -12.97 6.59 -5.39
CA VAL A 44 -12.56 6.04 -6.70
C VAL A 44 -11.14 5.52 -6.65
N THR A 45 -10.22 6.28 -6.07
CA THR A 45 -8.80 5.91 -5.97
C THR A 45 -8.60 4.69 -5.08
N ALA A 46 -9.28 4.63 -3.92
CA ALA A 46 -9.23 3.50 -3.00
C ALA A 46 -9.76 2.22 -3.65
N LYS A 47 -10.87 2.29 -4.39
CA LYS A 47 -11.42 1.14 -5.13
C LYS A 47 -10.38 0.59 -6.12
N LYS A 48 -9.74 1.46 -6.91
CA LYS A 48 -8.69 1.07 -7.84
C LYS A 48 -7.51 0.39 -7.13
N LEU A 49 -7.07 0.92 -5.99
CA LEU A 49 -5.97 0.33 -5.21
C LEU A 49 -6.33 -1.06 -4.64
N ILE A 50 -7.56 -1.24 -4.15
CA ILE A 50 -8.04 -2.53 -3.64
C ILE A 50 -8.08 -3.56 -4.77
N GLU A 51 -8.66 -3.21 -5.92
CA GLU A 51 -8.82 -4.11 -7.07
C GLU A 51 -7.48 -4.58 -7.65
N ASN A 52 -6.43 -3.75 -7.56
CA ASN A 52 -5.12 -4.07 -8.13
C ASN A 52 -4.07 -4.48 -7.08
N TYR A 53 -4.44 -4.56 -5.81
CA TYR A 53 -3.50 -4.82 -4.71
C TYR A 53 -2.72 -6.13 -4.87
N ASP A 54 -3.38 -7.18 -5.38
CA ASP A 54 -2.78 -8.49 -5.56
C ASP A 54 -1.80 -8.55 -6.74
N THR A 55 -1.81 -7.56 -7.63
CA THR A 55 -0.83 -7.44 -8.72
C THR A 55 0.54 -6.97 -8.26
N LEU A 56 0.64 -6.39 -7.05
CA LEU A 56 1.90 -5.97 -6.45
C LEU A 56 2.68 -7.20 -5.96
N GLU A 57 3.95 -7.30 -6.33
CA GLU A 57 4.79 -8.45 -5.99
C GLU A 57 5.59 -8.22 -4.68
N GLU A 58 5.98 -6.98 -4.40
CA GLU A 58 6.90 -6.67 -3.30
C GLU A 58 6.22 -6.08 -2.06
N ILE A 59 6.76 -6.44 -0.89
CA ILE A 59 6.53 -5.70 0.35
C ILE A 59 7.58 -4.60 0.44
N ASP A 60 7.22 -3.46 -0.15
CA ASP A 60 8.00 -2.24 -0.04
C ASP A 60 7.07 -1.09 0.39
N PHE A 61 7.64 -0.10 1.09
CA PHE A 61 6.87 1.03 1.61
C PHE A 61 6.70 2.15 0.57
N ALA A 62 7.68 2.34 -0.29
CA ALA A 62 7.61 3.34 -1.34
C ALA A 62 6.82 2.84 -2.55
N LEU A 63 7.09 1.61 -3.00
CA LEU A 63 6.62 1.08 -4.29
C LEU A 63 5.72 -0.17 -4.18
N GLY A 64 5.60 -0.74 -2.98
CA GLY A 64 4.98 -2.05 -2.81
C GLY A 64 3.70 -2.06 -1.98
N LYS A 65 3.29 -3.27 -1.58
CA LYS A 65 2.06 -3.56 -0.84
C LYS A 65 1.91 -2.73 0.44
N SER A 66 2.99 -2.51 1.18
CA SER A 66 2.91 -1.74 2.44
C SER A 66 2.66 -0.24 2.21
N GLY A 67 3.17 0.31 1.10
CA GLY A 67 2.88 1.67 0.65
C GLY A 67 1.41 1.87 0.27
N VAL A 68 0.76 0.86 -0.31
CA VAL A 68 -0.68 0.89 -0.64
C VAL A 68 -1.56 0.71 0.59
N LEU A 69 -1.19 -0.16 1.53
CA LEU A 69 -2.00 -0.38 2.74
C LEU A 69 -2.08 0.87 3.63
N LEU A 70 -1.03 1.67 3.69
CA LEU A 70 -0.99 2.88 4.53
C LEU A 70 -2.17 3.86 4.25
N PRO A 71 -2.38 4.36 3.02
CA PRO A 71 -3.52 5.22 2.72
C PRO A 71 -4.87 4.51 2.79
N LEU A 72 -4.94 3.19 2.56
CA LEU A 72 -6.19 2.43 2.75
C LEU A 72 -6.60 2.34 4.23
N ILE A 73 -5.64 2.22 5.16
CA ILE A 73 -5.91 2.31 6.60
C ILE A 73 -6.45 3.70 6.96
N LYS A 74 -5.84 4.76 6.41
CA LYS A 74 -6.34 6.12 6.60
C LYS A 74 -7.74 6.29 6.02
N TYR A 75 -8.03 5.70 4.86
CA TYR A 75 -9.35 5.73 4.24
C TYR A 75 -10.40 5.05 5.12
N TYR A 76 -10.08 3.90 5.72
CA TYR A 76 -10.94 3.20 6.67
C TYR A 76 -11.37 4.08 7.85
N GLN A 77 -10.48 4.96 8.35
CA GLN A 77 -10.82 5.88 9.45
C GLN A 77 -11.97 6.84 9.11
N PHE A 78 -12.20 7.12 7.81
CA PHE A 78 -13.28 8.00 7.36
C PHE A 78 -14.56 7.24 6.98
N THR A 79 -14.45 6.00 6.49
CA THR A 79 -15.61 5.23 6.01
C THR A 79 -16.18 4.26 7.03
N ASN A 80 -15.37 3.77 7.97
CA ASN A 80 -15.70 2.67 8.87
C ASN A 80 -16.24 1.43 8.12
N ASP A 81 -15.81 1.21 6.88
CA ASP A 81 -16.24 0.08 6.06
C ASP A 81 -15.63 -1.24 6.58
N ASN A 82 -16.50 -2.17 7.00
CA ASN A 82 -16.10 -3.49 7.52
C ASN A 82 -15.49 -4.39 6.44
N THR A 83 -15.90 -4.24 5.18
CA THR A 83 -15.31 -4.97 4.06
C THR A 83 -13.86 -4.53 3.87
N LEU A 84 -13.61 -3.22 3.89
CA LEU A 84 -12.26 -2.66 3.83
C LEU A 84 -11.40 -3.09 5.03
N LYS A 85 -11.97 -3.08 6.25
CA LYS A 85 -11.29 -3.58 7.45
C LYS A 85 -10.83 -5.03 7.27
N THR A 86 -11.72 -5.88 6.74
CA THR A 86 -11.45 -7.30 6.49
C THR A 86 -10.37 -7.47 5.43
N PHE A 87 -10.45 -6.71 4.33
CA PHE A 87 -9.43 -6.66 3.30
C PHE A 87 -8.06 -6.32 3.89
N ILE A 88 -7.93 -5.19 4.62
CA ILE A 88 -6.67 -4.76 5.23
C ILE A 88 -6.09 -5.84 6.15
N HIS A 89 -6.93 -6.46 6.99
CA HIS A 89 -6.50 -7.51 7.89
C HIS A 89 -5.93 -8.72 7.13
N ASN A 90 -6.67 -9.20 6.12
CA ASN A 90 -6.26 -10.33 5.29
C ASN A 90 -4.99 -10.02 4.50
N SER A 91 -4.86 -8.81 3.96
CA SER A 91 -3.67 -8.35 3.24
C SER A 91 -2.43 -8.33 4.12
N ILE A 92 -2.54 -7.84 5.37
CA ILE A 92 -1.43 -7.88 6.34
C ILE A 92 -1.02 -9.31 6.65
N TRP A 93 -2.01 -10.20 6.91
CA TRP A 93 -1.75 -11.60 7.18
C TRP A 93 -1.11 -12.31 5.99
N GLY A 94 -1.65 -12.14 4.77
CA GLY A 94 -1.12 -12.74 3.55
C GLY A 94 0.31 -12.29 3.25
N ASN A 95 0.61 -11.02 3.48
CA ASN A 95 1.95 -10.45 3.31
C ASN A 95 2.99 -11.09 4.23
N LEU A 96 2.62 -11.65 5.39
CA LEU A 96 3.60 -12.31 6.29
C LEU A 96 4.38 -13.43 5.58
N SER A 97 3.76 -14.09 4.61
CA SER A 97 4.40 -15.16 3.82
C SER A 97 5.47 -14.65 2.83
N LEU A 98 5.42 -13.38 2.45
CA LEU A 98 6.35 -12.75 1.50
C LEU A 98 7.58 -12.15 2.17
N PHE A 99 7.58 -11.99 3.50
CA PHE A 99 8.81 -11.64 4.21
C PHE A 99 9.80 -12.80 4.07
N PRO A 100 11.03 -12.55 3.60
CA PRO A 100 12.01 -13.61 3.52
C PRO A 100 12.24 -14.15 4.93
N THR A 101 11.99 -15.45 5.13
CA THR A 101 12.42 -16.20 6.30
C THR A 101 13.94 -16.37 6.28
N LYS A 102 14.69 -15.27 6.17
CA LYS A 102 16.13 -15.28 6.41
C LYS A 102 16.31 -15.53 7.90
N ARG A 103 16.54 -16.80 8.26
CA ARG A 103 17.30 -17.19 9.44
C ARG A 103 18.43 -16.16 9.57
N TYR A 104 18.41 -15.37 10.63
CA TYR A 104 19.59 -14.65 11.08
C TYR A 104 20.65 -15.73 11.34
N SER A 105 21.45 -16.03 10.32
CA SER A 105 22.69 -16.78 10.47
C SER A 105 23.52 -15.94 11.42
N GLN A 106 23.63 -16.39 12.67
CA GLN A 106 24.49 -15.81 13.67
C GLN A 106 25.88 -15.68 13.05
N ARG A 107 26.31 -14.46 12.72
CA ARG A 107 27.72 -14.18 12.46
C ARG A 107 28.47 -14.38 13.77
N LYS A 108 28.82 -15.63 14.10
CA LYS A 108 29.91 -15.94 15.02
C LYS A 108 31.23 -15.60 14.31
N HIS A 109 31.57 -14.32 14.24
CA HIS A 109 32.95 -13.89 14.00
C HIS A 109 33.20 -12.55 14.67
N PHE A 110 33.46 -12.61 15.98
CA PHE A 110 34.46 -11.75 16.60
C PHE A 110 35.45 -12.67 17.29
N ARG A 111 36.62 -12.85 16.67
CA ARG A 111 37.84 -13.20 17.38
C ARG A 111 38.41 -11.89 17.92
N LEU A 112 38.60 -11.82 19.23
CA LEU A 112 39.66 -11.06 19.87
C LEU A 112 40.38 -12.04 20.79
#